data_AF-A0A7C4CKR4-F1
#
_entry.id   AF-A0A7C4CKR4-F1
#
_cell.length_a   1.000
_cell.length_b   1.000
_cell.length_c   1.000
_cell.angle_alpha   90.00
_cell.angle_beta   90.00
_cell.angle_gamma   90.00
#
_symmetry.space_group_name_H-M   'P 1'
#
loop_
_entity.id
_entity.type
_entity.pdbx_description
1 polymer ?
#
loop_
_entity_poly.entity_id
_entity_poly.type
_entity_poly.pdbx_seq_one_letter_code
_entity_poly.pdbx_strand_id
1 'polypeptide(L)'
;MEDRFFEVKSLRELKDYDEIYLDSSIFQSMWSEIEELLKEGKRVFYFRRPWKWRELRDRFSGELRERFGKKKSDFGDAYILSKIPRSWKWFREITSIDVELKPLLTLEKVYYKSYQRLLRLKTLGVDVDRDIDEVESRISMMRSKVVEKAKEIIPMFDEIYNRLGLDKDDVNGLYGLAGTLTYLGWPETVIPYHYSLRFLGLYKVKNDKARRFKRIQGNAKRLFMIYTEAIAKKRSIQWPPRLRFQRQLLRELIHLLSRDKGAYLRAGAKTQAGLTRYSARVGPLET
;
A
#
# COMPACT_ATOMS: atom_id res chain seq x y z
N MET A 1 19.93 24.44 14.54
CA MET A 1 19.00 24.75 13.44
C MET A 1 17.68 25.13 14.05
N GLU A 2 17.14 26.26 13.65
CA GLU A 2 15.82 26.73 14.09
C GLU A 2 14.72 26.01 13.29
N ASP A 3 13.66 25.57 13.97
CA ASP A 3 12.54 24.89 13.31
C ASP A 3 11.74 25.92 12.49
N ARG A 4 11.67 25.75 11.16
CA ARG A 4 10.86 26.62 10.27
C ARG A 4 9.54 25.94 9.92
N PHE A 5 8.44 26.68 10.01
CA PHE A 5 7.09 26.23 9.65
C PHE A 5 6.55 27.13 8.54
N PHE A 6 6.02 26.52 7.49
CA PHE A 6 5.44 27.22 6.35
C PHE A 6 4.35 26.35 5.71
N GLU A 7 3.47 27.00 4.95
CA GLU A 7 2.43 26.33 4.18
C GLU A 7 2.87 26.20 2.72
N VAL A 8 2.52 25.07 2.11
CA VAL A 8 2.71 24.83 0.67
C VAL A 8 1.35 24.50 0.05
N LYS A 9 1.14 24.89 -1.21
CA LYS A 9 -0.09 24.58 -1.93
C LYS A 9 -0.02 23.21 -2.61
N SER A 10 1.19 22.76 -2.92
CA SER A 10 1.48 21.47 -3.55
C SER A 10 2.71 20.82 -2.94
N LEU A 11 2.75 19.48 -2.89
CA LEU A 11 3.95 18.75 -2.48
C LEU A 11 5.15 19.02 -3.41
N ARG A 12 4.90 19.44 -4.66
CA ARG A 12 5.94 19.79 -5.63
C ARG A 12 6.82 20.95 -5.17
N GLU A 13 6.30 21.83 -4.31
CA GLU A 13 7.06 22.92 -3.71
C GLU A 13 8.15 22.40 -2.76
N LEU A 14 8.10 21.13 -2.37
CA LEU A 14 9.08 20.48 -1.51
C LEU A 14 10.22 19.78 -2.28
N LYS A 15 10.37 20.02 -3.58
CA LYS A 15 11.42 19.41 -4.42
C LYS A 15 12.85 19.68 -3.93
N ASP A 16 13.07 20.77 -3.20
CA ASP A 16 14.39 21.12 -2.68
C ASP A 16 14.77 20.32 -1.41
N TYR A 17 13.88 19.44 -0.92
CA TYR A 17 14.09 18.61 0.27
C TYR A 17 14.28 17.13 -0.08
N ASP A 18 15.36 16.52 0.41
CA ASP A 18 15.67 15.11 0.12
C ASP A 18 14.69 14.12 0.76
N GLU A 19 14.18 14.44 1.95
CA GLU A 19 13.25 13.60 2.71
C GLU A 19 11.98 14.37 3.10
N ILE A 20 10.82 13.81 2.75
CA ILE A 20 9.50 14.40 3.01
C ILE A 20 8.69 13.44 3.89
N TYR A 21 8.16 13.91 5.02
CA TYR A 21 7.45 13.09 6.01
C TYR A 21 5.99 13.51 6.14
N LEU A 22 5.07 12.62 5.79
CA LEU A 22 3.62 12.83 5.77
C LEU A 22 2.93 12.25 7.01
N ASP A 23 1.86 12.89 7.45
CA ASP A 23 1.19 12.69 8.74
C ASP A 23 0.31 11.42 8.85
N SER A 24 -0.13 10.85 7.72
CA SER A 24 -0.69 9.50 7.52
C SER A 24 -1.72 9.42 6.37
N SER A 25 -2.25 10.54 5.89
CA SER A 25 -3.35 10.55 4.91
C SER A 25 -2.83 10.83 3.51
N ILE A 26 -2.46 9.79 2.76
CA ILE A 26 -2.18 9.94 1.34
C ILE A 26 -3.52 10.01 0.60
N PHE A 27 -3.89 11.21 0.18
CA PHE A 27 -5.11 11.45 -0.60
C PHE A 27 -4.89 11.08 -2.07
N GLN A 28 -5.98 10.82 -2.79
CA GLN A 28 -5.91 10.47 -4.21
C GLN A 28 -5.24 11.56 -5.05
N SER A 29 -5.44 12.83 -4.71
CA SER A 29 -4.83 13.99 -5.38
C SER A 29 -3.32 14.09 -5.16
N MET A 30 -2.77 13.44 -4.13
CA MET A 30 -1.34 13.51 -3.82
C MET A 30 -0.52 12.52 -4.64
N TRP A 31 -1.12 11.50 -5.27
CA TRP A 31 -0.36 10.44 -5.92
C TRP A 31 0.51 10.94 -7.08
N SER A 32 -0.01 11.82 -7.94
CA SER A 32 0.75 12.38 -9.04
C SER A 32 1.91 13.25 -8.56
N GLU A 33 1.71 14.04 -7.51
CA GLU A 33 2.76 14.88 -6.94
C GLU A 33 3.86 14.04 -6.27
N ILE A 34 3.48 12.96 -5.57
CA ILE A 34 4.43 12.02 -5.00
C ILE A 34 5.19 11.30 -6.12
N GLU A 35 4.53 10.93 -7.22
CA GLU A 35 5.19 10.30 -8.37
C GLU A 35 6.33 11.17 -8.92
N GLU A 36 6.08 12.46 -9.09
CA GLU A 36 7.07 13.41 -9.57
C GLU A 36 8.23 13.58 -8.60
N LEU A 37 7.94 13.73 -7.30
CA LEU A 37 8.98 13.78 -6.27
C LEU A 37 9.85 12.51 -6.28
N LEU A 38 9.25 11.33 -6.43
CA LEU A 38 10.02 10.08 -6.53
C LEU A 38 10.88 10.04 -7.81
N LYS A 39 10.39 10.54 -8.95
CA LYS A 39 11.16 10.65 -10.21
C LYS A 39 12.34 11.62 -10.09
N GLU A 40 12.20 12.66 -9.28
CA GLU A 40 13.28 13.60 -8.94
C GLU A 40 14.26 13.04 -7.88
N GLY A 41 14.12 11.79 -7.48
CA GLY A 41 14.99 11.12 -6.52
C GLY A 41 14.71 11.48 -5.05
N LYS A 42 13.58 12.14 -4.77
CA LYS A 42 13.18 12.51 -3.41
C LYS A 42 12.57 11.32 -2.69
N ARG A 43 12.76 11.25 -1.37
CA ARG A 43 12.26 10.15 -0.54
C ARG A 43 11.05 10.62 0.26
N VAL A 44 9.89 10.04 -0.04
CA VAL A 44 8.64 10.40 0.63
C VAL A 44 8.24 9.31 1.61
N PHE A 45 7.91 9.69 2.84
CA PHE A 45 7.52 8.78 3.91
C PHE A 45 6.13 9.13 4.42
N TYR A 46 5.40 8.13 4.91
CA TYR A 46 4.15 8.36 5.62
C TYR A 46 4.18 7.74 7.02
N PHE A 47 3.49 8.42 7.94
CA PHE A 47 3.37 8.00 9.32
C PHE A 47 2.49 6.75 9.47
N ARG A 48 3.03 5.71 10.10
CA ARG A 48 2.41 4.38 10.21
C ARG A 48 1.41 4.24 11.35
N ARG A 49 1.35 5.20 12.27
CA ARG A 49 0.67 5.04 13.56
C ARG A 49 -0.39 6.12 13.80
N PRO A 50 -1.37 6.33 12.92
CA PRO A 50 -2.36 7.39 13.06
C PRO A 50 -3.11 7.36 14.41
N TRP A 51 -3.28 6.18 15.04
CA TRP A 51 -3.89 6.06 16.36
C TRP A 51 -3.03 6.60 17.52
N LYS A 52 -1.74 6.88 17.31
CA LYS A 52 -0.83 7.49 18.29
C LYS A 52 -0.89 9.01 18.28
N TRP A 53 -1.60 9.64 17.33
CA TRP A 53 -1.69 11.11 17.25
C TRP A 53 -2.17 11.77 18.53
N ARG A 54 -3.18 11.19 19.20
CA ARG A 54 -3.67 11.71 20.48
C ARG A 54 -2.56 11.72 21.54
N GLU A 55 -1.90 10.58 21.71
CA GLU A 55 -0.80 10.41 22.67
C GLU A 55 0.39 11.32 22.36
N LEU A 56 0.73 11.51 21.08
CA LEU A 56 1.79 12.42 20.68
C LEU A 56 1.42 13.88 20.99
N ARG A 57 0.21 14.33 20.64
CA ARG A 57 -0.26 15.68 20.99
C ARG A 57 -0.34 15.90 22.50
N ASP A 58 -0.67 14.87 23.27
CA ASP A 58 -0.66 14.92 24.74
C ASP A 58 0.77 15.07 25.26
N ARG A 59 1.72 14.28 24.74
CA ARG A 59 3.13 14.33 25.12
C ARG A 59 3.77 15.69 24.89
N PHE A 60 3.47 16.34 23.76
CA PHE A 60 4.04 17.64 23.39
C PHE A 60 3.13 18.82 23.78
N SER A 61 2.12 18.62 24.64
CA SER A 61 1.07 19.64 24.81
C SER A 61 1.56 20.99 25.35
N GLY A 62 2.59 20.99 26.19
CA GLY A 62 3.21 22.21 26.71
C GLY A 62 3.84 23.01 25.59
N GLU A 63 4.78 22.39 24.87
CA GLU A 63 5.49 22.97 23.72
C GLU A 63 4.54 23.44 22.61
N LEU A 64 3.47 22.67 22.33
CA LEU A 64 2.48 23.04 21.32
C LEU A 64 1.67 24.29 21.72
N ARG A 65 1.28 24.40 23.00
CA ARG A 65 0.57 25.58 23.50
C ARG A 65 1.48 26.79 23.54
N GLU A 66 2.73 26.61 23.97
CA GLU A 66 3.73 27.68 24.02
C GLU A 66 4.03 28.22 22.62
N ARG A 67 4.28 27.35 21.63
CA ARG A 67 4.68 27.77 20.27
C ARG A 67 3.51 28.18 19.38
N PHE A 68 2.37 27.52 19.48
CA PHE A 68 1.27 27.66 18.51
C PHE A 68 -0.06 28.10 19.15
N GLY A 69 -0.09 28.37 20.46
CA GLY A 69 -1.29 28.76 21.22
C GLY A 69 -2.34 27.67 21.38
N LYS A 70 -2.28 26.58 20.60
CA LYS A 70 -3.25 25.50 20.59
C LYS A 70 -2.57 24.14 20.40
N LYS A 71 -3.21 23.11 20.96
CA LYS A 71 -2.72 21.72 20.94
C LYS A 71 -2.91 21.02 19.58
N LYS A 72 -3.82 21.51 18.73
CA LYS A 72 -4.14 20.92 17.43
C LYS A 72 -4.06 22.01 16.36
N SER A 73 -3.05 21.91 15.52
CA SER A 73 -2.78 22.77 14.36
C SER A 73 -1.93 21.99 13.36
N ASP A 74 -1.94 22.38 12.09
CA ASP A 74 -1.14 21.72 11.06
C ASP A 74 0.36 21.93 11.33
N PHE A 75 0.76 23.14 11.75
CA PHE A 75 2.13 23.39 12.23
C PHE A 75 2.49 22.59 13.48
N GLY A 76 1.54 22.36 14.38
CA GLY A 76 1.75 21.51 15.55
C GLY A 76 1.94 20.04 15.18
N ASP A 77 1.20 19.54 14.20
CA ASP A 77 1.39 18.19 13.69
C ASP A 77 2.72 18.05 12.94
N ALA A 78 3.13 19.06 12.16
CA ALA A 78 4.46 19.13 11.54
C ALA A 78 5.58 19.16 12.59
N TYR A 79 5.41 19.92 13.67
CA TYR A 79 6.33 19.93 14.81
C TYR A 79 6.45 18.54 15.43
N ILE A 80 5.33 17.86 15.70
CA ILE A 80 5.35 16.50 16.23
C ILE A 80 6.09 15.55 15.29
N LEU A 81 5.83 15.63 13.96
CA LEU A 81 6.51 14.80 12.96
C LEU A 81 8.02 15.01 12.98
N SER A 82 8.48 16.25 13.18
CA SER A 82 9.91 16.56 13.25
C SER A 82 10.58 16.03 14.52
N LYS A 83 9.83 15.86 15.63
CA LYS A 83 10.36 15.35 16.90
C LYS A 83 10.31 13.82 17.06
N ILE A 84 9.57 13.11 16.22
CA ILE A 84 9.53 11.64 16.31
C ILE A 84 10.70 10.98 15.57
N PRO A 85 11.21 9.82 16.05
CA PRO A 85 12.36 9.17 15.41
C PRO A 85 12.06 8.78 13.96
N ARG A 86 12.95 9.18 13.05
CA ARG A 86 12.99 8.80 11.61
C ARG A 86 13.35 7.32 11.43
N SER A 87 12.49 6.44 11.89
CA SER A 87 12.71 5.00 11.88
C SER A 87 11.53 4.28 11.24
N TRP A 88 11.78 3.09 10.70
CA TRP A 88 10.79 2.22 10.07
C TRP A 88 9.59 1.90 10.99
N LYS A 89 9.77 2.02 12.31
CA LYS A 89 8.72 1.81 13.33
C LYS A 89 7.64 2.89 13.27
N TRP A 90 8.01 4.11 12.89
CA TRP A 90 7.17 5.30 12.85
C TRP A 90 6.78 5.68 11.43
N PHE A 91 7.68 5.52 10.47
CA PHE A 91 7.50 5.91 9.08
C PHE A 91 7.66 4.73 8.14
N ARG A 92 6.92 4.74 7.02
CA ARG A 92 7.14 3.85 5.88
C ARG A 92 7.38 4.70 4.65
N GLU A 93 8.42 4.37 3.91
CA GLU A 93 8.73 4.95 2.62
C GLU A 93 7.63 4.60 1.60
N ILE A 94 7.23 5.59 0.82
CA ILE A 94 6.34 5.44 -0.32
C ILE A 94 7.20 5.10 -1.52
N THR A 95 6.81 4.03 -2.22
CA THR A 95 7.55 3.50 -3.36
C THR A 95 6.84 3.81 -4.67
N SER A 96 7.52 3.67 -5.81
CA SER A 96 6.86 3.70 -7.14
C SER A 96 5.70 2.70 -7.20
N ILE A 97 5.87 1.51 -6.63
CA ILE A 97 4.82 0.49 -6.53
C ILE A 97 3.58 1.02 -5.80
N ASP A 98 3.79 1.73 -4.69
CA ASP A 98 2.68 2.34 -3.95
C ASP A 98 1.95 3.39 -4.81
N VAL A 99 2.70 4.25 -5.50
CA VAL A 99 2.14 5.33 -6.31
C VAL A 99 1.43 4.82 -7.56
N GLU A 100 1.91 3.75 -8.18
CA GLU A 100 1.34 3.24 -9.42
C GLU A 100 0.17 2.26 -9.17
N LEU A 101 0.24 1.43 -8.11
CA LEU A 101 -0.82 0.44 -7.85
C LEU A 101 -1.91 0.92 -6.90
N LYS A 102 -1.61 1.70 -5.86
CA LYS A 102 -2.65 2.11 -4.89
C LYS A 102 -3.76 2.96 -5.51
N PRO A 103 -3.53 3.87 -6.48
CA PRO A 103 -4.62 4.57 -7.15
C PRO A 103 -5.56 3.60 -7.86
N LEU A 104 -5.02 2.66 -8.63
CA LEU A 104 -5.80 1.64 -9.35
C LEU A 104 -6.58 0.73 -8.39
N LEU A 105 -5.94 0.26 -7.32
CA LEU A 105 -6.58 -0.54 -6.27
C LEU A 105 -7.69 0.24 -5.55
N THR A 106 -7.51 1.55 -5.37
CA THR A 106 -8.51 2.42 -4.75
C THR A 106 -9.68 2.66 -5.69
N LEU A 107 -9.42 2.85 -6.99
CA LEU A 107 -10.45 3.04 -8.01
C LEU A 107 -11.30 1.77 -8.19
N GLU A 108 -10.69 0.58 -8.28
CA GLU A 108 -11.44 -0.70 -8.30
C GLU A 108 -12.34 -0.82 -7.07
N LYS A 109 -11.83 -0.45 -5.89
CA LYS A 109 -12.61 -0.49 -4.65
C LYS A 109 -13.82 0.46 -4.68
N VAL A 110 -13.72 1.61 -5.34
CA VAL A 110 -14.85 2.52 -5.55
C VAL A 110 -15.91 1.84 -6.40
N TYR A 111 -15.54 1.27 -7.54
CA TYR A 111 -16.48 0.53 -8.39
C TYR A 111 -17.10 -0.67 -7.66
N TYR A 112 -16.30 -1.44 -6.92
CA TYR A 112 -16.79 -2.57 -6.13
C TYR A 112 -17.81 -2.14 -5.07
N LYS A 113 -17.64 -0.97 -4.43
CA LYS A 113 -18.64 -0.45 -3.50
C LYS A 113 -19.94 -0.05 -4.22
N SER A 114 -19.85 0.51 -5.42
CA SER A 114 -21.01 0.82 -6.24
C SER A 114 -21.76 -0.46 -6.64
N TYR A 115 -21.03 -1.48 -7.08
CA TYR A 115 -21.56 -2.80 -7.37
C TYR A 115 -22.34 -3.40 -6.18
N GLN A 116 -21.74 -3.37 -4.98
CA GLN A 116 -22.41 -3.82 -3.75
C GLN A 116 -23.65 -3.01 -3.37
N ARG A 117 -23.77 -1.75 -3.81
CA ARG A 117 -24.98 -0.95 -3.63
C ARG A 117 -26.05 -1.37 -4.63
N LEU A 118 -25.69 -1.55 -5.90
CA LEU A 118 -26.61 -2.01 -6.94
C LEU A 118 -27.18 -3.40 -6.64
N LEU A 119 -26.36 -4.36 -6.21
CA LEU A 119 -26.86 -5.68 -5.80
C LEU A 119 -27.91 -5.59 -4.69
N ARG A 120 -27.76 -4.66 -3.74
CA ARG A 120 -28.77 -4.45 -2.68
C ARG A 120 -30.06 -3.86 -3.23
N LEU A 121 -29.99 -2.94 -4.18
CA LEU A 121 -31.18 -2.40 -4.86
C LEU A 121 -31.89 -3.49 -5.67
N LYS A 122 -31.14 -4.32 -6.39
CA LYS A 122 -31.67 -5.50 -7.10
C LYS A 122 -32.39 -6.44 -6.14
N THR A 123 -31.84 -6.68 -4.95
CA THR A 123 -32.48 -7.52 -3.92
C THR A 123 -33.81 -6.92 -3.41
N LEU A 124 -33.99 -5.60 -3.54
CA LEU A 124 -35.23 -4.89 -3.21
C LEU A 124 -36.20 -4.79 -4.40
N GLY A 125 -35.91 -5.45 -5.52
CA GLY A 125 -36.76 -5.48 -6.71
C GLY A 125 -36.59 -4.28 -7.64
N VAL A 126 -35.56 -3.44 -7.45
CA VAL A 126 -35.24 -2.36 -8.39
C VAL A 126 -34.53 -2.95 -9.61
N ASP A 127 -34.99 -2.63 -10.81
CA ASP A 127 -34.28 -3.00 -12.05
C ASP A 127 -33.01 -2.15 -12.19
N VAL A 128 -31.86 -2.80 -12.05
CA VAL A 128 -30.52 -2.21 -12.14
C VAL A 128 -29.56 -3.12 -12.91
N ASP A 129 -30.08 -4.06 -13.72
CA ASP A 129 -29.26 -5.09 -14.36
C ASP A 129 -28.22 -4.50 -15.30
N ARG A 130 -28.62 -3.50 -16.10
CA ARG A 130 -27.70 -2.75 -16.97
C ARG A 130 -26.59 -2.04 -16.19
N ASP A 131 -26.92 -1.43 -15.05
CA ASP A 131 -25.94 -0.73 -14.21
C ASP A 131 -24.95 -1.71 -13.57
N ILE A 132 -25.43 -2.89 -13.18
CA ILE A 132 -24.62 -3.97 -12.64
C ILE A 132 -23.59 -4.40 -13.69
N ASP A 133 -24.02 -4.70 -14.91
CA ASP A 133 -23.14 -5.14 -16.00
C ASP A 133 -22.08 -4.08 -16.34
N GLU A 134 -22.47 -2.79 -16.37
CA GLU A 134 -21.53 -1.69 -16.63
C GLU A 134 -20.46 -1.61 -15.53
N VAL A 135 -20.87 -1.71 -14.26
CA VAL A 135 -19.92 -1.65 -13.14
C VAL A 135 -19.04 -2.90 -13.09
N GLU A 136 -19.57 -4.09 -13.39
CA GLU A 136 -18.77 -5.33 -13.49
C GLU A 136 -17.69 -5.21 -14.56
N SER A 137 -18.03 -4.69 -15.73
CA SER A 137 -17.08 -4.45 -16.82
C SER A 137 -15.96 -3.48 -16.37
N ARG A 138 -16.31 -2.40 -15.66
CA ARG A 138 -15.32 -1.46 -15.09
C ARG A 138 -14.42 -2.12 -14.06
N ILE A 139 -14.97 -2.98 -13.19
CA ILE A 139 -14.19 -3.75 -12.22
C ILE A 139 -13.21 -4.67 -12.94
N SER A 140 -13.69 -5.45 -13.92
CA SER A 140 -12.86 -6.37 -14.70
C SER A 140 -11.70 -5.66 -15.38
N MET A 141 -11.99 -4.56 -16.11
CA MET A 141 -10.98 -3.72 -16.73
C MET A 141 -9.95 -3.21 -15.72
N MET A 142 -10.38 -2.72 -14.55
CA MET A 142 -9.46 -2.23 -13.52
C MET A 142 -8.57 -3.34 -12.96
N ARG A 143 -9.10 -4.55 -12.78
CA ARG A 143 -8.31 -5.69 -12.31
C ARG A 143 -7.23 -6.08 -13.32
N SER A 144 -7.56 -6.14 -14.60
CA SER A 144 -6.58 -6.39 -15.65
C SER A 144 -5.49 -5.31 -15.68
N LYS A 145 -5.85 -4.03 -15.59
CA LYS A 145 -4.87 -2.93 -15.51
C LYS A 145 -3.92 -3.06 -14.32
N VAL A 146 -4.44 -3.46 -13.14
CA VAL A 146 -3.61 -3.72 -11.97
C VAL A 146 -2.66 -4.89 -12.19
N VAL A 147 -3.13 -5.97 -12.83
CA VAL A 147 -2.29 -7.15 -13.12
C VAL A 147 -1.16 -6.79 -14.09
N GLU A 148 -1.47 -6.10 -15.18
CA GLU A 148 -0.47 -5.67 -16.16
C GLU A 148 0.55 -4.71 -15.54
N LYS A 149 0.07 -3.73 -14.78
CA LYS A 149 0.96 -2.81 -14.05
C LYS A 149 1.81 -3.55 -13.01
N ALA A 150 1.26 -4.56 -12.34
CA ALA A 150 2.03 -5.38 -11.38
C ALA A 150 3.13 -6.19 -12.07
N LYS A 151 2.89 -6.77 -13.24
CA LYS A 151 3.93 -7.46 -14.04
C LYS A 151 5.08 -6.52 -14.41
N GLU A 152 4.76 -5.26 -14.71
CA GLU A 152 5.74 -4.23 -15.07
C GLU A 152 6.61 -3.82 -13.86
N ILE A 153 6.00 -3.55 -12.70
CA ILE A 153 6.70 -2.84 -11.61
C ILE A 153 7.02 -3.68 -10.39
N ILE A 154 6.32 -4.81 -10.19
CA ILE A 154 6.60 -5.72 -9.06
C ILE A 154 7.66 -6.70 -9.55
N PRO A 155 8.88 -6.68 -8.98
CA PRO A 155 9.93 -7.60 -9.41
C PRO A 155 9.48 -9.05 -9.27
N MET A 156 9.87 -9.89 -10.22
CA MET A 156 9.58 -11.32 -10.18
C MET A 156 8.09 -11.68 -10.01
N PHE A 157 7.17 -10.80 -10.40
CA PHE A 157 5.73 -11.03 -10.18
C PHE A 157 5.25 -12.31 -10.86
N ASP A 158 5.76 -12.58 -12.08
CA ASP A 158 5.49 -13.81 -12.83
C ASP A 158 5.94 -15.07 -12.07
N GLU A 159 7.17 -15.07 -11.56
CA GLU A 159 7.68 -16.20 -10.79
C GLU A 159 6.92 -16.41 -9.47
N ILE A 160 6.52 -15.31 -8.82
CA ILE A 160 5.76 -15.38 -7.57
C ILE A 160 4.42 -16.07 -7.81
N TYR A 161 3.63 -15.63 -8.78
CA TYR A 161 2.30 -16.22 -8.99
C TYR A 161 2.38 -17.65 -9.53
N ASN A 162 3.36 -17.95 -10.39
CA ASN A 162 3.59 -19.30 -10.91
C ASN A 162 3.92 -20.27 -9.78
N ARG A 163 4.80 -19.90 -8.85
CA ARG A 163 5.16 -20.73 -7.69
C ARG A 163 4.03 -20.92 -6.69
N LEU A 164 3.10 -19.96 -6.63
CA LEU A 164 1.89 -20.08 -5.82
C LEU A 164 0.80 -20.92 -6.50
N GLY A 165 0.97 -21.27 -7.78
CA GLY A 165 0.03 -22.05 -8.57
C GLY A 165 -1.12 -21.24 -9.16
N LEU A 166 -0.99 -19.91 -9.26
CA LEU A 166 -1.93 -19.07 -10.01
C LEU A 166 -1.70 -19.21 -11.51
N ASP A 167 -2.78 -19.06 -12.27
CA ASP A 167 -2.69 -19.06 -13.74
C ASP A 167 -2.39 -17.63 -14.17
N LYS A 168 -1.64 -17.46 -15.25
CA LYS A 168 -1.47 -16.17 -15.91
C LYS A 168 -2.81 -15.59 -16.36
N ASP A 169 -3.80 -16.44 -16.62
CA ASP A 169 -5.14 -16.05 -17.06
C ASP A 169 -6.12 -15.85 -15.89
N ASP A 170 -5.73 -16.15 -14.64
CA ASP A 170 -6.55 -15.94 -13.44
C ASP A 170 -6.45 -14.48 -12.94
N VAL A 171 -7.02 -13.57 -13.72
CA VAL A 171 -6.98 -12.12 -13.47
C VAL A 171 -7.41 -11.76 -12.05
N ASN A 172 -8.41 -12.45 -11.49
CA ASN A 172 -8.88 -12.19 -10.13
C ASN A 172 -7.84 -12.62 -9.08
N GLY A 173 -7.28 -13.83 -9.20
CA GLY A 173 -6.22 -14.31 -8.32
C GLY A 173 -4.98 -13.42 -8.38
N LEU A 174 -4.55 -13.05 -9.59
CA LEU A 174 -3.42 -12.16 -9.82
C LEU A 174 -3.66 -10.75 -9.26
N TYR A 175 -4.86 -10.19 -9.46
CA TYR A 175 -5.27 -8.91 -8.86
C TYR A 175 -5.20 -8.95 -7.33
N GLY A 176 -5.73 -10.01 -6.72
CA GLY A 176 -5.67 -10.22 -5.28
C GLY A 176 -4.23 -10.31 -4.76
N LEU A 177 -3.35 -10.99 -5.49
CA LEU A 177 -1.93 -11.13 -5.17
C LEU A 177 -1.21 -9.78 -5.28
N ALA A 178 -1.33 -9.07 -6.41
CA ALA A 178 -0.73 -7.75 -6.63
C ALA A 178 -1.14 -6.76 -5.52
N GLY A 179 -2.43 -6.71 -5.20
CA GLY A 179 -2.94 -5.91 -4.10
C GLY A 179 -2.35 -6.32 -2.75
N THR A 180 -2.25 -7.62 -2.47
CA THR A 180 -1.65 -8.14 -1.24
C THR A 180 -0.18 -7.72 -1.11
N LEU A 181 0.63 -7.87 -2.17
CA LEU A 181 2.04 -7.49 -2.18
C LEU A 181 2.22 -5.99 -1.95
N THR A 182 1.41 -5.16 -2.63
CA THR A 182 1.40 -3.69 -2.48
C THR A 182 1.16 -3.29 -1.02
N TYR A 183 0.15 -3.89 -0.38
CA TYR A 183 -0.18 -3.56 1.01
C TYR A 183 0.84 -4.10 2.02
N LEU A 184 1.43 -5.27 1.76
CA LEU A 184 2.56 -5.78 2.53
C LEU A 184 3.84 -4.94 2.32
N GLY A 185 3.88 -4.12 1.27
CA GLY A 185 5.02 -3.26 0.96
C GLY A 185 6.23 -4.03 0.43
N TRP A 186 5.98 -5.16 -0.24
CA TRP A 186 7.02 -5.90 -0.95
C TRP A 186 7.36 -5.19 -2.26
N PRO A 187 8.64 -5.16 -2.73
CA PRO A 187 9.83 -5.87 -2.21
C PRO A 187 10.58 -5.15 -1.08
N GLU A 188 10.32 -3.86 -0.87
CA GLU A 188 11.09 -3.03 0.08
C GLU A 188 11.02 -3.58 1.51
N THR A 189 9.82 -3.99 1.91
CA THR A 189 9.54 -4.53 3.24
C THR A 189 9.14 -6.00 3.15
N VAL A 190 9.88 -6.86 3.86
CA VAL A 190 9.37 -8.19 4.22
C VAL A 190 8.79 -8.07 5.62
N ILE A 191 7.46 -8.00 5.70
CA ILE A 191 6.77 -7.92 6.98
C ILE A 191 6.81 -9.31 7.63
N PRO A 192 7.28 -9.42 8.89
CA PRO A 192 7.26 -10.68 9.62
C PRO A 192 5.86 -11.30 9.65
N TYR A 193 5.78 -12.62 9.55
CA TYR A 193 4.52 -13.38 9.50
C TYR A 193 3.49 -12.96 10.56
N HIS A 194 3.93 -12.74 11.80
CA HIS A 194 3.05 -12.35 12.90
C HIS A 194 2.43 -10.95 12.71
N TYR A 195 3.17 -10.00 12.13
CA TYR A 195 2.64 -8.68 11.78
C TYR A 195 1.66 -8.77 10.60
N SER A 196 1.96 -9.58 9.59
CA SER A 196 1.08 -9.80 8.43
C SER A 196 -0.25 -10.47 8.84
N LEU A 197 -0.21 -11.45 9.75
CA LEU A 197 -1.42 -12.05 10.34
C LEU A 197 -2.32 -11.00 10.99
N ARG A 198 -1.71 -10.13 11.80
CA ARG A 198 -2.44 -9.06 12.48
C ARG A 198 -2.98 -8.05 11.48
N PHE A 199 -2.19 -7.69 10.48
CA PHE A 199 -2.53 -6.70 9.46
C PHE A 199 -3.67 -7.16 8.54
N LEU A 200 -3.70 -8.44 8.17
CA LEU A 200 -4.76 -9.05 7.35
C LEU A 200 -5.96 -9.54 8.19
N GLY A 201 -5.93 -9.35 9.51
CA GLY A 201 -7.04 -9.74 10.38
C GLY A 201 -7.25 -11.26 10.47
N LEU A 202 -6.18 -12.05 10.36
CA LEU A 202 -6.18 -13.52 10.44
C LEU A 202 -5.96 -14.07 11.86
N TYR A 203 -6.13 -13.22 12.88
CA TYR A 203 -5.97 -13.60 14.30
C TYR A 203 -7.33 -13.90 14.94
N LYS A 204 -7.41 -14.93 15.80
CA LYS A 204 -8.59 -15.18 16.66
C LYS A 204 -8.52 -14.20 17.83
N VAL A 205 -9.31 -13.14 17.78
CA VAL A 205 -9.28 -12.09 18.81
C VAL A 205 -10.10 -12.50 20.03
N LYS A 206 -9.51 -12.41 21.23
CA LYS A 206 -10.21 -12.60 22.51
C LYS A 206 -10.68 -11.29 23.20
N ASN A 207 -10.14 -10.10 22.87
CA ASN A 207 -10.40 -8.84 23.61
C ASN A 207 -10.76 -7.61 22.74
N ASP A 208 -11.48 -6.63 23.32
CA ASP A 208 -12.01 -5.40 22.70
C ASP A 208 -10.97 -4.46 22.07
N LYS A 209 -9.72 -4.42 22.56
CA LYS A 209 -8.65 -3.56 22.00
C LYS A 209 -8.35 -3.86 20.52
N ALA A 210 -8.70 -5.04 20.01
CA ALA A 210 -8.50 -5.37 18.60
C ALA A 210 -9.65 -4.89 17.68
N ARG A 211 -10.84 -4.54 18.18
CA ARG A 211 -11.89 -3.90 17.37
C ARG A 211 -11.38 -2.60 16.74
N ARG A 212 -10.51 -1.85 17.44
CA ARG A 212 -9.89 -0.62 16.92
C ARG A 212 -8.89 -0.85 15.78
N PHE A 213 -8.19 -1.99 15.75
CA PHE A 213 -7.29 -2.36 14.64
C PHE A 213 -8.07 -2.76 13.36
N LYS A 214 -9.32 -3.19 13.51
CA LYS A 214 -10.17 -3.76 12.44
C LYS A 214 -10.52 -2.75 11.33
N ARG A 215 -10.49 -1.43 11.60
CA ARG A 215 -11.02 -0.39 10.69
C ARG A 215 -10.09 -0.02 9.52
N ILE A 216 -8.78 -0.20 9.66
CA ILE A 216 -7.76 0.15 8.64
C ILE A 216 -7.47 -1.04 7.69
N GLN A 217 -7.91 -2.25 8.05
CA GLN A 217 -7.48 -3.52 7.44
C GLN A 217 -8.41 -4.06 6.33
N GLY A 218 -9.55 -3.40 6.08
CA GLY A 218 -10.61 -3.95 5.23
C GLY A 218 -10.18 -4.21 3.78
N ASN A 219 -9.41 -3.31 3.17
CA ASN A 219 -9.03 -3.47 1.76
C ASN A 219 -7.91 -4.50 1.58
N ALA A 220 -6.86 -4.43 2.41
CA ALA A 220 -5.78 -5.42 2.38
C ALA A 220 -6.31 -6.84 2.64
N LYS A 221 -7.23 -6.99 3.60
CA LYS A 221 -7.91 -8.26 3.84
C LYS A 221 -8.75 -8.70 2.64
N ARG A 222 -9.52 -7.79 2.01
CA ARG A 222 -10.31 -8.12 0.82
C ARG A 222 -9.43 -8.67 -0.31
N LEU A 223 -8.33 -7.98 -0.62
CA LEU A 223 -7.39 -8.38 -1.67
C LEU A 223 -6.76 -9.74 -1.36
N PHE A 224 -6.35 -9.94 -0.11
CA PHE A 224 -5.85 -11.24 0.34
C PHE A 224 -6.91 -12.35 0.25
N MET A 225 -8.18 -12.04 0.52
CA MET A 225 -9.28 -13.00 0.37
C MET A 225 -9.51 -13.37 -1.09
N ILE A 226 -9.52 -12.40 -2.02
CA ILE A 226 -9.66 -12.67 -3.46
C ILE A 226 -8.54 -13.62 -3.94
N TYR A 227 -7.30 -13.33 -3.55
CA TYR A 227 -6.16 -14.21 -3.80
C TYR A 227 -6.36 -15.61 -3.19
N THR A 228 -6.80 -15.68 -1.93
CA THR A 228 -7.02 -16.96 -1.24
C THR A 228 -8.11 -17.78 -1.91
N GLU A 229 -9.18 -17.16 -2.38
CA GLU A 229 -10.30 -17.81 -3.06
C GLU A 229 -9.86 -18.43 -4.39
N ALA A 230 -9.05 -17.71 -5.17
CA ALA A 230 -8.47 -18.23 -6.40
C ALA A 230 -7.66 -19.51 -6.16
N ILE A 231 -6.76 -19.51 -5.16
CA ILE A 231 -5.98 -20.70 -4.80
C ILE A 231 -6.87 -21.82 -4.25
N ALA A 232 -7.86 -21.48 -3.40
CA ALA A 232 -8.76 -22.47 -2.81
C ALA A 232 -9.57 -23.20 -3.89
N LYS A 233 -10.09 -22.46 -4.88
CA LYS A 233 -10.81 -23.02 -6.03
C LYS A 233 -9.94 -24.01 -6.82
N LYS A 234 -8.69 -23.65 -7.09
CA LYS A 234 -7.73 -24.52 -7.78
C LYS A 234 -7.36 -25.78 -6.99
N ARG A 235 -7.25 -25.66 -5.68
CA ARG A 235 -6.93 -26.79 -4.78
C ARG A 235 -8.19 -27.61 -4.39
N SER A 236 -9.33 -27.38 -5.03
CA SER A 236 -10.64 -27.99 -4.72
C SER A 236 -11.00 -27.92 -3.23
N ILE A 237 -10.67 -26.80 -2.60
CA ILE A 237 -10.96 -26.53 -1.18
C ILE A 237 -12.33 -25.85 -1.08
N GLN A 238 -13.16 -26.35 -0.16
CA GLN A 238 -14.50 -25.81 0.10
C GLN A 238 -14.46 -24.31 0.46
N TRP A 239 -15.36 -23.54 -0.16
CA TRP A 239 -15.60 -22.15 0.20
C TRP A 239 -16.56 -22.07 1.41
N PRO A 240 -16.33 -21.19 2.41
CA PRO A 240 -15.23 -20.23 2.50
C PRO A 240 -13.94 -20.89 2.96
N PRO A 241 -12.77 -20.46 2.46
CA PRO A 241 -11.50 -21.03 2.89
C PRO A 241 -11.35 -20.86 4.41
N ARG A 242 -11.14 -21.98 5.12
CA ARG A 242 -11.01 -21.97 6.59
C ARG A 242 -9.84 -21.07 7.01
N LEU A 243 -9.92 -20.47 8.21
CA LEU A 243 -8.84 -19.62 8.74
C LEU A 243 -7.47 -20.33 8.78
N ARG A 244 -7.46 -21.65 9.01
CA ARG A 244 -6.23 -22.47 8.95
C ARG A 244 -5.57 -22.41 7.58
N PHE A 245 -6.37 -22.50 6.51
CA PHE A 245 -5.89 -22.42 5.13
C PHE A 245 -5.38 -21.02 4.80
N GLN A 246 -6.13 -19.98 5.15
CA GLN A 246 -5.70 -18.58 4.98
C GLN A 246 -4.32 -18.32 5.62
N ARG A 247 -4.11 -18.83 6.84
CA ARG A 247 -2.83 -18.71 7.55
C ARG A 247 -1.69 -19.47 6.87
N GLN A 248 -1.98 -20.68 6.41
CA GLN A 248 -1.02 -21.49 5.67
C GLN A 248 -0.59 -20.77 4.38
N LEU A 249 -1.55 -20.26 3.61
CA LEU A 249 -1.27 -19.56 2.36
C LEU A 249 -0.48 -18.28 2.58
N LEU A 250 -0.77 -17.51 3.64
CA LEU A 250 0.05 -16.36 4.02
C LEU A 250 1.48 -16.77 4.40
N ARG A 251 1.64 -17.92 5.08
CA ARG A 251 2.96 -18.44 5.44
C ARG A 251 3.75 -18.86 4.20
N GLU A 252 3.11 -19.57 3.26
CA GLU A 252 3.67 -19.93 1.95
C GLU A 252 4.15 -18.67 1.22
N LEU A 253 3.30 -17.65 1.11
CA LEU A 253 3.63 -16.36 0.50
C LEU A 253 4.84 -15.69 1.19
N ILE A 254 4.84 -15.56 2.52
CA ILE A 254 5.93 -14.87 3.22
C ILE A 254 7.25 -15.62 3.12
N HIS A 255 7.24 -16.95 3.15
CA HIS A 255 8.45 -17.74 2.92
C HIS A 255 9.00 -17.54 1.51
N LEU A 256 8.11 -17.55 0.51
CA LEU A 256 8.48 -17.28 -0.88
C LEU A 256 9.13 -15.89 -1.02
N LEU A 257 8.45 -14.84 -0.53
CA LEU A 257 8.96 -13.46 -0.58
C LEU A 257 10.27 -13.27 0.18
N SER A 258 10.48 -14.00 1.27
CA SER A 258 11.73 -13.94 2.06
C SER A 258 12.90 -14.59 1.33
N ARG A 259 12.66 -15.74 0.67
CA ARG A 259 13.66 -16.43 -0.15
C ARG A 259 14.03 -15.59 -1.38
N ASP A 260 13.02 -15.03 -2.03
CA ASP A 260 13.21 -14.25 -3.26
C ASP A 260 13.73 -12.85 -2.97
N LYS A 261 13.60 -12.30 -1.75
CA LYS A 261 14.27 -11.03 -1.38
C LYS A 261 15.79 -11.12 -1.56
N GLY A 262 16.39 -12.25 -1.19
CA GLY A 262 17.83 -12.47 -1.40
C GLY A 262 18.19 -12.51 -2.89
N ALA A 263 17.34 -13.08 -3.74
CA ALA A 263 17.53 -13.08 -5.19
C ALA A 263 17.33 -11.69 -5.79
N TYR A 264 16.31 -10.96 -5.34
CA TYR A 264 16.05 -9.56 -5.71
C TYR A 264 17.21 -8.65 -5.34
N LEU A 265 17.73 -8.70 -4.10
CA LEU A 265 18.86 -7.85 -3.70
C LEU A 265 20.14 -8.16 -4.51
N ARG A 266 20.36 -9.43 -4.87
CA ARG A 266 21.48 -9.83 -5.75
C ARG A 266 21.29 -9.41 -7.21
N ALA A 267 20.06 -9.46 -7.72
CA ALA A 267 19.73 -8.99 -9.06
C ALA A 267 19.78 -7.45 -9.13
N GLY A 268 19.20 -6.76 -8.15
CA GLY A 268 19.20 -5.31 -7.99
C GLY A 268 20.59 -4.73 -7.77
N ALA A 269 21.54 -5.44 -7.15
CA ALA A 269 22.94 -5.03 -7.10
C ALA A 269 23.61 -5.02 -8.50
N LYS A 270 23.15 -5.88 -9.43
CA LYS A 270 23.58 -5.83 -10.85
C LYS A 270 22.84 -4.73 -11.62
N THR A 271 21.58 -4.44 -11.28
CA THR A 271 20.77 -3.41 -11.95
C THR A 271 21.10 -1.99 -11.47
N GLN A 272 21.44 -1.78 -10.20
CA GLN A 272 21.97 -0.49 -9.70
C GLN A 272 23.32 -0.18 -10.33
N ALA A 273 24.23 -1.16 -10.50
CA ALA A 273 25.44 -0.97 -11.29
C ALA A 273 25.18 -0.64 -12.77
N GLY A 274 24.00 -0.99 -13.30
CA GLY A 274 23.51 -0.59 -14.63
C GLY A 274 22.93 0.82 -14.67
N LEU A 275 22.19 1.23 -13.63
CA LEU A 275 21.62 2.58 -13.49
C LEU A 275 22.69 3.63 -13.16
N THR A 276 23.73 3.30 -12.39
CA THR A 276 24.89 4.20 -12.17
C THR A 276 25.78 4.31 -13.42
N ARG A 277 25.74 3.33 -14.35
CA ARG A 277 26.45 3.42 -15.64
C ARG A 277 25.68 4.16 -16.73
N TYR A 278 24.36 4.30 -16.59
CA TYR A 278 23.56 5.11 -17.50
C TYR A 278 23.76 6.62 -17.26
N SER A 279 24.09 7.04 -16.03
CA SER A 279 24.47 8.43 -15.74
C SER A 279 25.93 8.77 -16.04
N ALA A 280 26.78 7.77 -16.30
CA ALA A 280 28.21 7.95 -16.62
C ALA A 280 28.51 7.96 -18.13
N ARG A 281 27.50 7.77 -18.99
CA ARG A 281 27.63 7.81 -20.46
C ARG A 281 27.07 9.05 -21.13
N VAL A 282 26.51 9.99 -20.37
CA VAL A 282 26.21 11.33 -20.87
C VAL A 282 27.25 12.25 -20.24
N GLY A 283 28.41 12.34 -20.91
CA GLY A 283 29.43 13.34 -20.58
C GLY A 283 28.87 14.76 -20.78
N PRO A 284 29.49 15.78 -20.17
CA PRO A 284 29.08 17.16 -20.37
C PRO A 284 29.20 17.50 -21.86
N LEU A 285 28.11 17.96 -22.46
CA LEU A 285 28.19 18.69 -23.73
C LEU A 285 28.81 20.04 -23.39
N GLU A 286 30.10 20.15 -23.64
CA GLU A 286 30.80 21.41 -23.86
C GLU A 286 30.11 22.15 -25.01
N THR A 287 29.53 23.31 -24.72
CA THR A 287 29.84 24.65 -25.30
C THR A 287 28.94 25.67 -24.62
#